data_AF-A0A2E3IQG0-F1
#
_entry.id   AF-A0A2E3IQG0-F1
#
_cell.length_a   1.000
_cell.length_b   1.000
_cell.length_c   1.000
_cell.angle_alpha   90.00
_cell.angle_beta   90.00
_cell.angle_gamma   90.00
#
_symmetry.space_group_name_H-M   'P 1'
#
loop_
_entity.id
_entity.type
_entity.pdbx_description
1 polymer ?
#
loop_
_entity_poly.entity_id
_entity_poly.type
_entity_poly.pdbx_seq_one_letter_code
_entity_poly.pdbx_strand_id
1 'polypeptide(L)'
;MPFYQRAITALTLLATIALAAVISWLTLTPQDMPKVNDLPIDKLAHAAAFAALILPSAVLRPRFLWWTFPLAALLGLGIELAQPYVGRSQEWIDVVADLAGLLAGTGLGLMLRRFLKSGPYKDW
;
A
#
# COMPACT_ATOMS: atom_id res chain seq x y z
N MET A 1 11.67 9.62 -26.16
CA MET A 1 11.63 9.34 -24.70
C MET A 1 10.34 9.68 -23.91
N PRO A 2 9.26 10.30 -24.45
CA PRO A 2 8.05 10.58 -23.65
C PRO A 2 7.11 9.36 -23.49
N PHE A 3 7.08 8.43 -24.46
CA PHE A 3 6.17 7.29 -24.44
C PHE A 3 6.43 6.33 -23.26
N TYR A 4 7.67 5.87 -23.08
CA TYR A 4 8.05 4.97 -21.97
C TYR A 4 7.76 5.59 -20.59
N GLN A 5 8.01 6.89 -20.44
CA GLN A 5 7.70 7.59 -19.19
C GLN A 5 6.19 7.69 -18.93
N ARG A 6 5.38 7.88 -19.97
CA ARG A 6 3.91 7.84 -19.87
C ARG A 6 3.43 6.44 -19.51
N ALA A 7 3.96 5.40 -20.15
CA ALA A 7 3.61 4.00 -19.87
C ALA A 7 3.88 3.60 -18.41
N ILE A 8 5.08 3.86 -17.88
CA ILE A 8 5.37 3.57 -16.46
C ILE A 8 4.47 4.38 -15.52
N THR A 9 4.18 5.64 -15.87
CA THR A 9 3.30 6.48 -15.06
C THR A 9 1.89 5.88 -15.01
N ALA A 10 1.34 5.50 -16.16
CA ALA A 10 0.04 4.83 -16.25
C ALA A 10 0.04 3.52 -15.45
N LEU A 11 1.07 2.68 -15.62
CA LEU A 11 1.20 1.42 -14.87
C LEU A 11 1.24 1.66 -13.36
N THR A 12 1.99 2.68 -12.90
CA THR A 12 2.09 3.02 -11.48
C THR A 12 0.74 3.44 -10.91
N LEU A 13 0.01 4.30 -11.62
CA LEU A 13 -1.31 4.77 -11.20
C LEU A 13 -2.32 3.64 -11.21
N LEU A 14 -2.40 2.86 -12.30
CA LEU A 14 -3.32 1.74 -12.44
C LEU A 14 -3.08 0.68 -11.35
N ALA A 15 -1.82 0.30 -11.11
CA ALA A 15 -1.50 -0.65 -10.05
C ALA A 15 -1.88 -0.13 -8.66
N THR A 16 -1.57 1.14 -8.36
CA THR A 16 -1.90 1.75 -7.05
C THR A 16 -3.42 1.84 -6.85
N ILE A 17 -4.17 2.27 -7.88
CA ILE A 17 -5.64 2.37 -7.82
C ILE A 17 -6.29 1.00 -7.71
N ALA A 18 -5.82 0.02 -8.49
CA ALA A 18 -6.35 -1.35 -8.43
C ALA A 18 -6.11 -1.97 -7.04
N LEU A 19 -4.91 -1.80 -6.48
CA LEU A 19 -4.61 -2.24 -5.11
C LEU A 19 -5.49 -1.54 -4.08
N ALA A 20 -5.66 -0.22 -4.17
CA ALA A 20 -6.53 0.53 -3.27
C ALA A 20 -7.98 0.01 -3.30
N ALA A 21 -8.50 -0.26 -4.50
CA ALA A 21 -9.84 -0.81 -4.68
C ALA A 21 -9.97 -2.22 -4.08
N VAL A 22 -9.01 -3.10 -4.34
CA VAL A 22 -8.98 -4.46 -3.78
C VAL A 22 -8.88 -4.44 -2.26
N ILE A 23 -8.00 -3.61 -1.69
CA ILE A 23 -7.83 -3.49 -0.24
C ILE A 23 -9.11 -2.96 0.41
N SER A 24 -9.72 -1.92 -0.17
CA SER A 24 -10.99 -1.37 0.34
C SER A 24 -12.10 -2.43 0.31
N TRP A 25 -12.21 -3.17 -0.80
CA TRP A 25 -13.17 -4.26 -0.92
C TRP A 25 -12.97 -5.33 0.13
N LEU A 26 -11.73 -5.83 0.29
CA LEU A 26 -11.42 -6.91 1.24
C LEU A 26 -11.62 -6.48 2.69
N THR A 27 -11.24 -5.26 3.05
CA THR A 27 -11.32 -4.73 4.43
C THR A 27 -12.75 -4.34 4.83
N LEU A 28 -13.59 -3.89 3.88
CA LEU A 28 -14.99 -3.55 4.13
C LEU A 28 -15.93 -4.75 3.97
N THR A 29 -15.48 -5.84 3.36
CA THR A 29 -16.25 -7.08 3.36
C THR A 29 -16.19 -7.70 4.76
N PRO A 30 -17.33 -8.12 5.35
CA PRO A 30 -17.31 -8.92 6.57
C PRO A 30 -16.50 -10.20 6.33
N GLN A 31 -15.43 -10.38 7.10
CA GLN A 31 -14.57 -11.56 7.04
C GLN A 31 -14.35 -12.08 8.45
N ASP A 32 -14.65 -13.36 8.64
CA ASP A 32 -14.27 -14.12 9.83
C ASP A 32 -12.80 -14.54 9.70
N MET A 33 -11.88 -13.73 10.23
CA MET A 33 -10.48 -14.14 10.27
C MET A 33 -10.26 -15.17 11.39
N PRO A 34 -9.59 -16.29 11.11
CA PRO A 34 -9.22 -17.25 12.15
C PRO A 34 -8.31 -16.60 13.19
N LYS A 35 -8.69 -16.67 14.47
CA LYS A 35 -7.79 -16.35 15.58
C LYS A 35 -6.84 -17.53 15.75
N VAL A 36 -5.58 -17.39 15.36
CA VAL A 36 -4.55 -18.43 15.55
C VAL A 36 -3.64 -18.00 16.69
N ASN A 37 -3.74 -18.68 17.84
CA ASN A 37 -2.82 -18.54 18.98
C ASN A 37 -2.48 -17.08 19.37
N ASP A 38 -3.49 -16.22 19.47
CA ASP A 38 -3.36 -14.78 19.82
C ASP A 38 -2.45 -13.96 18.89
N LEU A 39 -2.03 -14.51 17.74
CA LEU A 39 -1.27 -13.77 16.74
C LEU A 39 -2.18 -12.71 16.09
N PRO A 40 -1.75 -11.44 16.01
CA PRO A 40 -2.51 -10.36 15.38
C PRO A 40 -2.40 -10.44 13.85
N ILE A 41 -2.88 -11.55 13.27
CA ILE A 41 -2.78 -11.87 11.84
C ILE A 41 -3.48 -10.81 10.99
N ASP A 42 -4.63 -10.33 11.47
CA ASP A 42 -5.36 -9.22 10.88
C ASP A 42 -4.48 -7.96 10.80
N LYS A 43 -3.75 -7.62 11.86
CA LYS A 43 -2.89 -6.43 11.87
C LYS A 43 -1.70 -6.58 10.93
N LEU A 44 -1.16 -7.79 10.84
CA LEU A 44 -0.13 -8.10 9.86
C LEU A 44 -0.66 -8.01 8.43
N ALA A 45 -1.90 -8.44 8.18
CA ALA A 45 -2.55 -8.31 6.88
C ALA A 45 -2.78 -6.85 6.49
N HIS A 46 -3.21 -6.00 7.43
CA HIS A 46 -3.29 -4.55 7.26
C HIS A 46 -1.94 -3.93 6.88
N ALA A 47 -0.90 -4.18 7.68
CA ALA A 47 0.44 -3.68 7.38
C ALA A 47 0.96 -4.17 6.02
N ALA A 48 0.76 -5.45 5.68
CA ALA A 48 1.18 -6.01 4.40
C ALA A 48 0.42 -5.40 3.21
N ALA A 49 -0.90 -5.20 3.35
CA ALA A 49 -1.75 -4.60 2.33
C ALA A 49 -1.30 -3.16 2.02
N PHE A 50 -1.09 -2.34 3.05
CA PHE A 50 -0.66 -0.95 2.87
C PHE A 50 0.80 -0.83 2.42
N ALA A 51 1.68 -1.76 2.82
CA ALA A 51 3.01 -1.87 2.23
C ALA A 51 2.94 -2.17 0.72
N ALA A 52 2.07 -3.11 0.31
CA ALA A 52 1.84 -3.42 -1.09
C ALA A 52 1.26 -2.24 -1.87
N LEU A 53 0.34 -1.49 -1.28
CA LEU A 53 -0.30 -0.32 -1.90
C LEU A 53 0.71 0.76 -2.30
N ILE A 54 1.67 1.08 -1.43
CA ILE A 54 2.62 2.17 -1.67
C ILE A 54 3.81 1.76 -2.56
N LEU A 55 4.10 0.47 -2.64
CA LEU A 55 5.26 -0.09 -3.34
C LEU A 55 5.39 0.33 -4.82
N PRO A 56 4.34 0.29 -5.67
CA PRO A 56 4.44 0.72 -7.06
C PRO A 56 4.92 2.17 -7.19
N SER A 57 4.39 3.06 -6.33
CA SER A 57 4.79 4.46 -6.28
C SER A 57 6.25 4.60 -5.84
N ALA A 58 6.64 3.94 -4.75
CA ALA A 58 8.00 3.99 -4.21
C ALA A 58 9.05 3.49 -5.22
N VAL A 59 8.76 2.40 -5.93
CA VAL A 59 9.71 1.78 -6.88
C VAL A 59 9.77 2.55 -8.20
N LEU A 60 8.63 2.82 -8.83
CA LEU A 60 8.56 3.28 -10.22
C LEU A 60 8.54 4.80 -10.36
N ARG A 61 7.94 5.51 -9.39
CA ARG A 61 7.73 6.96 -9.41
C ARG A 61 7.81 7.58 -7.99
N PRO A 62 8.98 7.64 -7.34
CA PRO A 62 9.09 8.16 -5.97
C PRO A 62 8.49 9.55 -5.74
N ARG A 63 8.51 10.41 -6.77
CA ARG A 63 7.86 11.73 -6.73
C ARG A 63 6.35 11.67 -6.43
N PHE A 64 5.70 10.55 -6.69
CA PHE A 64 4.28 10.35 -6.39
C PHE A 64 4.03 10.10 -4.91
N LEU A 65 5.04 9.71 -4.12
CA LEU A 65 4.91 9.50 -2.68
C LEU A 65 4.38 10.74 -1.95
N TRP A 66 4.68 11.95 -2.44
CA TRP A 66 4.11 13.20 -1.93
C TRP A 66 2.58 13.21 -1.91
N TRP A 67 1.95 12.48 -2.82
CA TRP A 67 0.50 12.35 -2.92
C TRP A 67 0.01 10.99 -2.46
N THR A 68 0.66 9.90 -2.87
CA THR A 68 0.17 8.55 -2.60
C THR A 68 0.33 8.13 -1.15
N PHE A 69 1.33 8.63 -0.43
CA PHE A 69 1.46 8.37 1.00
C PHE A 69 0.32 8.98 1.83
N PRO A 70 0.05 10.31 1.77
CA PRO A 70 -1.05 10.90 2.54
C PRO A 70 -2.42 10.38 2.09
N LEU A 71 -2.62 10.14 0.78
CA LEU A 71 -3.88 9.57 0.29
C LEU A 71 -4.10 8.13 0.79
N ALA A 72 -3.06 7.31 0.84
CA ALA A 72 -3.16 5.96 1.39
C ALA A 72 -3.38 6.00 2.91
N ALA A 73 -2.73 6.89 3.65
CA ALA A 73 -2.99 7.06 5.08
C ALA A 73 -4.45 7.47 5.35
N LEU A 74 -4.99 8.40 4.56
CA LEU A 74 -6.40 8.79 4.60
C LEU A 74 -7.32 7.64 4.20
N LEU A 75 -6.92 6.79 3.26
CA LEU A 75 -7.69 5.60 2.90
C LEU A 75 -7.80 4.62 4.07
N GLY A 76 -6.70 4.31 4.77
CA GLY A 76 -6.73 3.43 5.95
C GLY A 76 -7.63 3.97 7.05
N LEU A 77 -7.48 5.25 7.39
CA LEU A 77 -8.38 5.93 8.33
C LEU A 77 -9.84 5.92 7.85
N GLY A 78 -10.08 6.13 6.56
CA GLY A 78 -11.42 6.12 5.97
C GLY A 78 -12.08 4.75 6.00
N ILE A 79 -11.32 3.68 5.71
CA ILE A 79 -11.77 2.28 5.81
C ILE A 79 -12.19 1.99 7.25
N GLU A 80 -11.34 2.32 8.21
CA GLU A 80 -11.58 2.12 9.64
C GLU A 80 -12.88 2.80 10.10
N LEU A 81 -13.07 4.06 9.71
CA LEU A 81 -14.30 4.80 10.01
C LEU A 81 -15.53 4.24 9.28
N ALA A 82 -15.35 3.58 8.13
CA ALA A 82 -16.42 3.01 7.33
C ALA A 82 -16.84 1.61 7.79
N GLN A 83 -15.96 0.85 8.44
CA GLN A 83 -16.19 -0.53 8.89
C GLN A 83 -17.48 -0.74 9.72
N PRO A 84 -17.85 0.14 10.69
CA PRO A 84 -19.10 0.00 11.44
C PRO A 84 -20.36 -0.03 10.58
N TYR A 85 -20.37 0.68 9.45
CA TYR A 85 -21.53 0.78 8.56
C TYR A 85 -21.75 -0.46 7.70
N VAL A 86 -20.77 -1.38 7.66
CA VAL A 86 -20.82 -2.65 6.91
C VAL A 86 -20.82 -3.87 7.83
N GLY A 87 -21.04 -3.67 9.13
CA GLY A 87 -21.12 -4.76 10.12
C GLY A 87 -19.76 -5.27 10.62
N ARG A 88 -18.69 -4.47 10.47
CA ARG A 88 -17.37 -4.73 11.07
C ARG A 88 -17.11 -3.87 12.30
N SER A 89 -16.30 -4.39 13.23
CA SER A 89 -15.81 -3.61 14.37
C SER A 89 -14.70 -2.66 13.94
N GLN A 90 -14.80 -1.41 14.40
CA GLN A 90 -13.70 -0.45 14.31
C GLN A 90 -12.61 -0.81 15.33
N GLU A 91 -11.38 -0.99 14.88
CA GLU A 91 -10.18 -1.21 15.68
C GLU A 91 -9.04 -0.24 15.34
N TRP A 92 -8.92 0.87 16.08
CA TRP A 92 -7.95 1.94 15.81
C TRP A 92 -6.47 1.51 15.64
N ILE A 93 -6.13 0.32 16.14
CA ILE A 93 -4.81 -0.29 15.94
C ILE A 93 -4.57 -0.69 14.47
N ASP A 94 -5.62 -0.92 13.68
CA ASP A 94 -5.54 -1.13 12.22
C ASP A 94 -5.00 0.10 11.52
N VAL A 95 -5.39 1.32 11.94
CA VAL A 95 -4.81 2.56 11.40
C VAL A 95 -3.31 2.62 11.67
N VAL A 96 -2.87 2.16 12.84
CA VAL A 96 -1.43 2.10 13.17
C VAL A 96 -0.73 1.05 12.32
N ALA A 97 -1.34 -0.11 12.10
CA ALA A 97 -0.81 -1.15 11.23
C ALA A 97 -0.68 -0.69 9.77
N ASP A 98 -1.69 0.02 9.26
CA ASP A 98 -1.70 0.61 7.92
C ASP A 98 -0.54 1.62 7.76
N LEU A 99 -0.37 2.53 8.72
CA LEU A 99 0.73 3.50 8.73
C LEU A 99 2.11 2.82 8.80
N ALA A 100 2.25 1.79 9.63
CA ALA A 100 3.48 1.00 9.71
C ALA A 100 3.78 0.31 8.37
N GLY A 101 2.75 -0.24 7.72
CA GLY A 101 2.82 -0.80 6.38
C GLY A 101 3.28 0.21 5.34
N LEU A 102 2.70 1.42 5.34
CA LEU A 102 3.09 2.49 4.42
C LEU A 102 4.56 2.90 4.59
N LEU A 103 5.04 3.02 5.82
CA LEU A 103 6.44 3.35 6.11
C LEU A 103 7.37 2.23 5.63
N ALA A 104 7.07 0.98 5.96
CA ALA A 104 7.85 -0.18 5.56
C ALA A 104 7.89 -0.34 4.03
N GLY A 105 6.74 -0.28 3.36
CA GLY A 105 6.63 -0.38 1.91
C GLY A 105 7.35 0.76 1.18
N THR A 106 7.30 1.98 1.73
CA THR A 106 8.06 3.12 1.20
C THR A 106 9.56 2.86 1.30
N GLY A 107 10.06 2.47 2.48
CA GLY A 107 11.47 2.15 2.69
C GLY A 107 11.97 1.06 1.76
N LEU A 108 11.28 -0.08 1.74
CA LEU A 108 11.60 -1.22 0.88
C LEU A 108 11.56 -0.85 -0.62
N GLY A 109 10.54 -0.11 -1.05
CA GLY A 109 10.41 0.30 -2.46
C GLY A 109 11.51 1.25 -2.91
N LEU A 110 11.91 2.19 -2.05
CA LEU A 110 13.03 3.10 -2.33
C LEU A 110 14.38 2.36 -2.36
N MET A 111 14.58 1.39 -1.45
CA MET A 111 15.76 0.52 -1.47
C MET A 111 15.81 -0.30 -2.76
N LEU A 112 14.73 -0.98 -3.12
CA LEU A 112 14.64 -1.79 -4.34
C LEU A 112 14.91 -0.92 -5.58
N ARG A 113 14.31 0.27 -5.66
CA ARG A 113 14.59 1.21 -6.76
C ARG A 113 16.08 1.57 -6.84
N ARG A 114 16.75 1.78 -5.71
CA ARG A 114 18.18 2.09 -5.68
C ARG A 114 18.97 0.94 -6.28
N PHE A 115 18.69 -0.30 -5.86
CA PHE A 115 19.33 -1.51 -6.42
C PHE A 115 19.09 -1.66 -7.92
N LEU A 116 17.85 -1.46 -8.39
CA LEU A 116 17.50 -1.53 -9.82
C LEU A 116 18.21 -0.45 -10.66
N LYS A 117 18.54 0.70 -10.06
CA LYS A 117 19.27 1.80 -10.73
C LYS A 117 20.79 1.73 -10.60
N SER A 118 21.31 0.87 -9.72
CA SER A 118 22.74 0.66 -9.50
C SER A 118 23.29 -0.59 -10.20
N GLY A 119 22.50 -1.26 -11.06
CA GLY A 119 22.94 -2.42 -11.83
C GLY A 119 24.08 -2.11 -12.81
N PRO A 120 24.88 -3.13 -13.20
CA PRO A 120 26.16 -2.97 -13.92
C PRO A 120 26.05 -2.54 -15.40
N TYR A 121 24.85 -2.31 -15.93
CA TYR A 121 24.62 -1.86 -17.31
C TYR A 121 24.47 -0.34 -17.38
N LYS A 122 25.54 0.40 -17.10
CA LYS A 122 25.52 1.87 -17.07
C LYS A 122 26.55 2.57 -17.96
N ASP A 123 27.12 1.84 -18.92
CA ASP A 123 28.17 2.33 -19.83
C ASP A 123 27.77 2.20 -21.33
N TRP A 124 26.62 2.75 -21.74
CA TRP A 124 26.30 2.99 -23.15
C TRP A 124 25.47 4.27 -23.35
#